data_AF-A0A397C521-F1
#
_entry.id   AF-A0A397C521-F1
#
_cell.length_a   1.000
_cell.length_b   1.000
_cell.length_c   1.000
_cell.angle_alpha   90.00
_cell.angle_beta   90.00
_cell.angle_gamma   90.00
#
_symmetry.space_group_name_H-M   'P 1'
#
loop_
_entity.id
_entity.type
_entity.pdbx_description
1 polymer ?
#
loop_
_entity_poly.entity_id
_entity_poly.type
_entity_poly.pdbx_seq_one_letter_code
_entity_poly.pdbx_strand_id
1 'polypeptide(L)'
;MTHSGTTVAAAATNSSSPWAKEVVPVLGKTTTTTCTCQSCQLPINQGHIRVGLIFHHMNGYIGLDWHHLECCETPDRLAQVEGYDLLSVQDKAIIQALAASSH
;
A
#
# COMPACT_ATOMS: atom_id res chain seq x y z
N MET A 1 -7.56 -41.82 -43.49
CA MET A 1 -6.70 -40.66 -43.19
C MET A 1 -7.47 -39.77 -42.22
N THR A 2 -7.35 -40.03 -40.92
CA THR A 2 -8.03 -39.23 -39.87
C THR A 2 -7.04 -38.20 -39.35
N HIS A 3 -7.28 -36.92 -39.66
CA HIS A 3 -6.51 -35.81 -39.11
C HIS A 3 -7.03 -35.49 -37.71
N SER A 4 -6.23 -35.78 -36.68
CA SER A 4 -6.41 -35.25 -35.34
C SER A 4 -6.09 -33.76 -35.33
N GLY A 5 -7.13 -32.92 -35.32
CA GLY A 5 -7.00 -31.49 -35.06
C GLY A 5 -7.13 -31.23 -33.57
N THR A 6 -6.02 -31.10 -32.85
CA THR A 6 -6.01 -30.61 -31.47
C THR A 6 -6.17 -29.09 -31.52
N THR A 7 -7.38 -28.59 -31.27
CA THR A 7 -7.60 -27.15 -31.07
C THR A 7 -7.13 -26.77 -29.68
N VAL A 8 -6.05 -25.97 -29.62
CA VAL A 8 -5.66 -25.21 -28.44
C VAL A 8 -6.75 -24.19 -28.13
N ALA A 9 -7.48 -24.40 -27.02
CA ALA A 9 -8.34 -23.37 -26.47
C ALA A 9 -7.44 -22.29 -25.85
N ALA A 10 -7.33 -21.15 -26.53
CA ALA A 10 -6.74 -19.95 -25.97
C ALA A 10 -7.58 -19.53 -24.75
N ALA A 11 -6.98 -19.58 -23.56
CA ALA A 11 -7.60 -19.05 -22.35
C ALA A 11 -7.82 -17.54 -22.54
N ALA A 12 -9.08 -17.12 -22.48
CA ALA A 12 -9.48 -15.73 -22.58
C ALA A 12 -8.80 -14.89 -21.48
N THR A 13 -8.00 -13.92 -21.90
CA THR A 13 -7.40 -12.90 -21.04
C THR A 13 -8.49 -11.92 -20.57
N ASN A 14 -9.14 -12.25 -19.45
CA ASN A 14 -9.76 -11.20 -18.64
C ASN A 14 -8.64 -10.37 -18.04
N SER A 15 -8.59 -9.07 -18.39
CA SER A 15 -7.66 -8.09 -17.82
C SER A 15 -8.05 -7.73 -16.37
N SER A 16 -8.35 -8.73 -15.55
CA SER A 16 -8.49 -8.58 -14.11
C SER A 16 -7.08 -8.51 -13.53
N SER A 17 -6.74 -7.39 -12.89
CA SER A 17 -5.53 -7.29 -12.06
C SER A 17 -5.43 -8.53 -11.17
N PRO A 18 -4.24 -9.18 -11.07
CA PRO A 18 -4.08 -10.38 -10.27
C PRO A 18 -4.03 -10.09 -8.76
N TRP A 19 -4.09 -8.80 -8.40
CA TRP A 19 -4.21 -8.30 -7.04
C TRP A 19 -5.68 -8.16 -6.65
N ALA A 20 -6.00 -8.57 -5.43
CA ALA A 20 -7.31 -8.41 -4.83
C ALA A 20 -7.70 -6.92 -4.82
N LYS A 21 -9.02 -6.67 -4.93
CA LYS A 21 -9.56 -5.31 -4.89
C LYS A 21 -9.45 -4.66 -3.51
N GLU A 22 -9.27 -5.46 -2.47
CA GLU A 22 -9.15 -4.99 -1.09
C GLU A 22 -7.70 -4.58 -0.83
N VAL A 23 -7.53 -3.30 -0.48
CA VAL A 23 -6.27 -2.72 -0.06
C VAL A 23 -6.41 -2.38 1.41
N VAL A 24 -5.54 -2.95 2.25
CA VAL A 24 -5.56 -2.68 3.69
C VAL A 24 -4.50 -1.63 3.99
N PRO A 25 -4.90 -0.40 4.38
CA PRO A 25 -3.95 0.62 4.80
C PRO A 25 -3.42 0.30 6.20
N VAL A 26 -2.13 0.52 6.42
CA VAL A 26 -1.46 0.33 7.71
C VAL A 26 -0.52 1.50 8.01
N LEU A 27 -0.34 1.83 9.28
CA LEU A 27 0.63 2.81 9.76
C LEU A 27 1.79 2.13 10.47
N GLY A 28 2.97 2.69 10.31
CA GLY A 28 4.14 2.21 11.02
C GLY A 28 5.26 3.24 11.10
N LYS A 29 6.16 3.03 12.06
CA LYS A 29 7.40 3.78 12.16
C LYS A 29 8.50 3.06 11.40
N THR A 30 9.24 3.80 10.60
CA THR A 30 10.31 3.25 9.77
C THR A 30 11.47 2.81 10.67
N THR A 31 11.83 1.53 10.61
CA THR A 31 12.95 0.96 11.37
C THR A 31 14.22 0.79 10.53
N THR A 32 14.14 1.03 9.22
CA THR A 32 15.21 0.78 8.23
C THR A 32 15.41 1.99 7.33
N THR A 33 16.62 2.24 6.81
CA THR A 33 16.89 3.37 5.90
C THR A 33 16.66 3.08 4.42
N THR A 34 16.21 1.86 4.07
CA THR A 34 16.17 1.37 2.68
C THR A 34 14.81 1.51 1.99
N CYS A 35 13.81 2.09 2.66
CA CYS A 35 12.46 2.17 2.11
C CYS A 35 12.29 3.41 1.24
N THR A 36 11.68 3.25 0.06
CA THR A 36 11.41 4.35 -0.88
C THR A 36 9.91 4.56 -1.00
N CYS A 37 9.47 5.81 -0.91
CA CYS A 37 8.07 6.19 -1.09
C CYS A 37 7.64 5.95 -2.54
N GLN A 38 6.56 5.19 -2.75
CA GLN A 38 6.07 4.86 -4.09
C GLN A 38 5.38 6.02 -4.81
N SER A 39 5.04 7.11 -4.10
CA SER A 39 4.45 8.32 -4.72
C SER A 39 5.51 9.28 -5.27
N CYS A 40 6.52 9.60 -4.45
CA CYS A 40 7.50 10.64 -4.77
C CYS A 40 8.89 10.08 -5.14
N GLN A 41 9.09 8.76 -5.03
CA GLN A 41 10.35 8.07 -5.30
C GLN A 41 11.55 8.56 -4.45
N LEU A 42 11.29 9.23 -3.32
CA LEU A 42 12.30 9.65 -2.37
C LEU A 42 12.40 8.68 -1.17
N PRO A 43 13.57 8.61 -0.50
CA PRO A 43 13.74 7.78 0.68
C PRO A 43 12.78 8.15 1.83
N ILE A 44 12.31 7.14 2.54
CA ILE A 44 11.62 7.29 3.83
C ILE A 44 12.66 7.04 4.93
N ASN A 45 13.02 8.10 5.65
CA ASN A 45 14.07 8.04 6.66
C ASN A 45 13.67 7.19 7.87
N GLN A 46 14.67 6.56 8.49
CA GLN A 46 14.47 5.83 9.74
C GLN A 46 13.90 6.76 10.82
N GLY A 47 12.96 6.25 11.60
CA GLY A 47 12.25 7.00 12.62
C GLY A 47 11.06 7.83 12.11
N HIS A 48 10.88 7.98 10.79
CA HIS A 48 9.70 8.65 10.24
C HIS A 48 8.49 7.71 10.22
N ILE A 49 7.30 8.28 10.42
CA ILE A 49 6.02 7.58 10.23
C ILE A 49 5.77 7.43 8.73
N ARG A 50 5.21 6.29 8.33
CA ARG A 50 4.82 5.99 6.95
C ARG A 50 3.48 5.27 6.94
N VAL A 51 2.76 5.43 5.84
CA VAL A 51 1.57 4.62 5.53
C VAL A 51 1.97 3.52 4.55
N GLY A 52 1.46 2.33 4.77
CA GLY A 52 1.59 1.18 3.91
C GLY A 52 0.25 0.80 3.30
N LEU A 53 0.27 0.32 2.05
CA LEU A 53 -0.88 -0.30 1.40
C LEU A 53 -0.57 -1.77 1.18
N ILE A 54 -1.31 -2.65 1.86
CA ILE A 54 -1.18 -4.09 1.72
C ILE A 54 -2.09 -4.55 0.58
N PHE A 55 -1.51 -5.28 -0.38
CA PHE A 55 -2.21 -5.89 -1.51
C PHE A 55 -2.09 -7.40 -1.44
N HIS A 56 -3.20 -8.12 -1.54
CA HIS A 56 -3.18 -9.58 -1.60
C HIS A 56 -3.22 -10.05 -3.06
N HIS A 57 -2.23 -10.82 -3.50
CA HIS A 57 -2.29 -11.49 -4.80
C HIS A 57 -3.15 -12.74 -4.71
N MET A 58 -3.88 -13.07 -5.77
CA MET A 58 -4.73 -14.26 -5.84
C MET A 58 -3.98 -15.61 -5.73
N ASN A 59 -2.64 -15.60 -5.74
CA ASN A 59 -1.80 -16.79 -5.59
C ASN A 59 -1.18 -16.89 -4.18
N GLY A 60 -1.58 -16.01 -3.26
CA GLY A 60 -1.13 -15.99 -1.88
C GLY A 60 0.03 -15.04 -1.57
N TYR A 61 0.63 -14.36 -2.55
CA TYR A 61 1.63 -13.32 -2.25
C TYR A 61 1.00 -12.07 -1.64
N ILE A 62 1.78 -11.36 -0.83
CA ILE A 62 1.40 -10.06 -0.26
C ILE A 62 2.37 -9.01 -0.81
N GLY A 63 1.82 -7.99 -1.46
CA GLY A 63 2.53 -6.76 -1.82
C GLY A 63 2.34 -5.71 -0.73
N LEU A 64 3.34 -4.84 -0.56
CA LEU A 64 3.29 -3.75 0.39
C LEU A 64 3.99 -2.52 -0.19
N ASP A 65 3.20 -1.49 -0.46
CA ASP A 65 3.72 -0.21 -0.90
C ASP A 65 3.78 0.76 0.27
N TRP A 66 4.92 1.41 0.44
CA TRP A 66 5.12 2.41 1.49
C TRP A 66 5.11 3.82 0.92
N HIS A 67 4.53 4.75 1.65
CA HIS A 67 4.44 6.16 1.29
C HIS A 67 4.73 7.07 2.49
N HIS A 68 5.26 8.27 2.25
CA HIS A 68 5.29 9.34 3.25
C HIS A 68 3.87 9.75 3.62
N LEU A 69 3.68 10.31 4.83
CA LEU A 69 2.36 10.79 5.25
C LEU A 69 1.88 11.95 4.38
N GLU A 70 2.78 12.82 3.96
CA GLU A 70 2.51 13.99 3.13
C GLU A 70 2.25 13.62 1.66
N CYS A 71 2.57 12.38 1.28
CA CYS A 71 2.28 11.86 -0.06
C CYS A 71 0.90 11.19 -0.16
N CYS A 72 0.12 11.19 0.93
CA CYS A 72 -1.23 10.66 0.97
C CYS A 72 -2.24 11.65 0.36
N GLU A 73 -3.22 11.12 -0.38
CA GLU A 73 -4.32 11.93 -0.91
C GLU A 73 -5.35 12.31 0.17
N THR A 74 -5.51 11.48 1.20
CA THR A 74 -6.51 11.67 2.28
C THR A 74 -5.87 11.62 3.67
N PRO A 75 -5.06 12.61 4.05
CA PRO A 75 -4.37 12.64 5.35
C PRO A 75 -5.33 12.72 6.55
N ASP A 76 -6.54 13.24 6.36
CA ASP A 76 -7.63 13.28 7.34
C ASP A 76 -8.08 11.89 7.83
N ARG A 77 -7.90 10.87 6.99
CA ARG A 77 -8.30 9.49 7.30
C ARG A 77 -7.23 8.68 8.03
N LEU A 78 -6.00 9.20 8.16
CA LEU A 78 -4.87 8.47 8.75
C LEU A 78 -5.11 8.05 10.20
N ALA A 79 -5.89 8.81 10.97
CA ALA A 79 -6.23 8.45 12.35
C ALA A 79 -7.12 7.20 12.47
N GLN A 80 -7.71 6.73 11.37
CA GLN A 80 -8.57 5.55 11.31
C GLN A 80 -7.84 4.32 10.77
N VAL A 81 -6.57 4.47 10.38
CA VAL A 81 -5.77 3.42 9.74
C VAL A 81 -5.22 2.46 10.80
N GLU A 82 -5.16 1.17 10.45
CA GLU A 82 -4.60 0.14 11.32
C GLU A 82 -3.16 0.49 11.74
N GLY A 83 -2.81 0.25 13.00
CA GLY A 83 -1.50 0.60 13.55
C GLY A 83 -1.41 2.03 14.10
N TYR A 84 -2.40 2.91 13.86
CA TYR A 84 -2.46 4.24 14.48
C TYR A 84 -2.35 4.15 16.01
N ASP A 85 -3.08 3.24 16.63
CA ASP A 85 -3.12 3.11 18.09
C ASP A 85 -1.78 2.73 18.72
N LEU A 86 -0.91 2.07 17.95
CA LEU A 86 0.44 1.65 18.36
C LEU A 86 1.47 2.78 18.28
N LEU A 87 1.12 3.93 17.69
CA LEU A 87 2.01 5.08 17.58
C LEU A 87 2.15 5.82 18.92
N SER A 88 3.29 6.48 19.09
CA SER A 88 3.51 7.36 20.24
C SER A 88 2.58 8.57 20.21
N VAL A 89 2.36 9.20 21.36
CA VAL A 89 1.55 10.44 21.46
C VAL A 89 2.11 11.53 20.53
N GLN A 90 3.43 11.64 20.44
CA GLN A 90 4.08 12.60 19.54
C GLN A 90 3.80 12.29 18.07
N ASP A 91 3.87 11.01 17.69
CA ASP A 91 3.60 10.59 16.32
C ASP A 91 2.13 10.82 15.93
N LYS A 92 1.20 10.57 16.86
CA LYS A 92 -0.24 10.87 16.68
C LYS A 92 -0.49 12.37 16.48
N ALA A 93 0.20 13.23 17.24
CA ALA A 93 0.07 14.68 17.10
C ALA A 93 0.53 15.19 15.72
N ILE A 94 1.56 14.57 15.13
CA ILE A 94 2.01 14.90 13.77
C ILE A 94 0.91 14.59 12.75
N ILE A 95 0.29 13.40 12.84
CA ILE A 95 -0.81 13.01 11.93
C ILE A 95 -1.99 13.97 12.07
N GLN A 96 -2.37 14.33 13.30
CA GLN A 96 -3.45 15.28 13.55
C GLN A 96 -3.17 16.67 13.00
N ALA A 97 -1.93 17.16 13.13
CA ALA A 97 -1.52 18.45 12.57
C ALA A 97 -1.55 18.44 11.03
N LEU A 98 -1.11 17.34 10.41
CA LEU A 98 -1.15 17.16 8.95
C LEU A 98 -2.60 17.14 8.43
N ALA A 99 -3.48 16.38 9.09
CA ALA A 99 -4.90 16.32 8.77
C ALA A 99 -5.56 17.71 8.84
N ALA A 100 -5.26 18.49 9.88
CA ALA A 100 -5.78 19.84 10.02
C ALA A 100 -5.25 20.84 8.96
N SER A 101 -4.09 20.57 8.36
CA SER A 101 -3.45 21.44 7.37
C SER A 101 -3.87 21.14 5.92
N SER A 102 -4.65 20.08 5.70
CA SER A 102 -5.06 19.61 4.37
C SER A 102 -6.47 20.05 3.98
N HIS A 103 -7.00 21.06 4.68
CA HIS A 103 -8.32 21.67 4.50
C HIS A 103 -8.22 23.09 3.92
#